data_AF-I2DA44-F1
#
_entry.id   AF-I2DA44-F1
#
_cell.length_a   1.000
_cell.length_b   1.000
_cell.length_c   1.000
_cell.angle_alpha   90.00
_cell.angle_beta   90.00
_cell.angle_gamma   90.00
#
_symmetry.space_group_name_H-M   'P 1'
#
loop_
_entity.id
_entity.type
_entity.pdbx_description
1 polymer ?
#
loop_
_entity_poly.entity_id
_entity_poly.type
_entity_poly.pdbx_seq_one_letter_code
_entity_poly.pdbx_strand_id
1 'polypeptide(L)' 'QLLDDFPKCFIVGADNVGSKQMQQIRMSLRGKAVVLMGKNTMMRKAIRGHL' A
#
# COMPACT_ATOMS: atom_id res chain seq x y z
N GLN A 1 -9.58 8.93 1.93
CA GLN A 1 -10.39 7.97 1.14
C GLN A 1 -9.93 6.53 1.37
N LEU A 2 -8.78 6.06 0.84
CA LEU A 2 -8.37 4.64 1.07
C LEU A 2 -8.17 4.26 2.56
N LEU A 3 -7.83 5.21 3.43
CA LEU A 3 -7.72 4.94 4.86
C LEU A 3 -9.08 4.93 5.58
N ASP A 4 -10.12 5.50 4.97
CA ASP A 4 -11.48 5.58 5.54
C ASP A 4 -12.34 4.40 5.03
N ASP A 5 -12.12 3.99 3.77
CA ASP A 5 -12.89 2.93 3.12
C ASP A 5 -12.51 1.52 3.62
N PHE A 6 -11.29 1.34 4.14
CA PHE A 6 -10.78 0.05 4.59
C PHE A 6 -10.58 0.04 6.10
N PRO A 7 -11.21 -0.90 6.85
CA PRO A 7 -11.13 -0.92 8.31
C PRO A 7 -9.76 -1.37 8.85
N LYS A 8 -8.87 -1.91 7.98
CA LYS A 8 -7.54 -2.41 8.34
C LYS A 8 -6.54 -2.01 7.27
N CYS A 9 -5.38 -1.52 7.72
CA CYS A 9 -4.26 -1.14 6.87
C CYS A 9 -2.99 -1.89 7.29
N PHE A 10 -2.17 -2.30 6.32
CA PHE A 10 -0.89 -2.97 6.54
C PHE A 10 0.25 -2.14 5.95
N ILE A 11 1.29 -1.93 6.74
CA ILE A 11 2.55 -1.33 6.28
C ILE A 11 3.52 -2.46 5.97
N VAL A 12 3.91 -2.58 4.71
CA VAL A 12 4.77 -3.65 4.23
C VAL A 12 6.03 -3.04 3.60
N GLY A 13 7.20 -3.55 3.97
CA GLY A 13 8.45 -3.26 3.28
C GLY A 13 8.54 -4.08 2.00
N ALA A 14 8.86 -3.42 0.88
CA ALA A 14 8.96 -4.06 -0.44
C ALA A 14 10.39 -3.93 -0.97
N ASP A 15 11.38 -4.44 -0.24
CA ASP A 15 12.78 -4.42 -0.64
C ASP A 15 13.06 -5.51 -1.68
N ASN A 16 13.86 -5.18 -2.69
CA ASN A 16 14.28 -6.11 -3.76
C ASN A 16 13.12 -6.78 -4.54
N VAL A 17 11.93 -6.18 -4.55
CA VAL A 17 10.80 -6.71 -5.33
C VAL A 17 10.82 -6.18 -6.75
N GLY A 18 10.94 -7.07 -7.74
CA GLY A 18 10.92 -6.69 -9.14
C GLY A 18 9.54 -6.24 -9.63
N SER A 19 9.49 -5.42 -10.68
CA SER A 19 8.23 -4.90 -11.24
C SER A 19 7.23 -5.99 -11.64
N LYS A 20 7.74 -7.11 -12.18
CA LYS A 20 6.91 -8.28 -12.56
C LYS A 20 6.29 -8.98 -11.35
N GLN A 21 7.06 -9.14 -10.28
CA GLN A 21 6.55 -9.72 -9.02
C GLN A 21 5.49 -8.80 -8.41
N MET A 22 5.73 -7.48 -8.38
CA MET A 22 4.71 -6.52 -7.92
C MET A 22 3.44 -6.57 -8.76
N GLN A 23 3.55 -6.78 -10.08
CA GLN A 23 2.37 -6.93 -10.94
C GLN A 23 1.58 -8.20 -10.62
N GLN A 24 2.27 -9.34 -10.42
CA GLN A 24 1.61 -10.60 -10.02
C GLN A 24 0.95 -10.50 -8.64
N ILE A 25 1.59 -9.83 -7.68
CA ILE A 25 1.03 -9.57 -6.34
C ILE A 25 -0.24 -8.71 -6.47
N ARG A 26 -0.20 -7.64 -7.27
CA ARG A 26 -1.38 -6.79 -7.53
C ARG A 26 -2.53 -7.56 -8.19
N MET A 27 -2.24 -8.47 -9.13
CA MET A 27 -3.26 -9.32 -9.73
C MET A 27 -3.89 -10.26 -8.71
N SER A 28 -3.07 -10.88 -7.85
CA SER A 28 -3.53 -11.84 -6.84
C SER A 28 -4.37 -11.19 -5.74
N LEU A 29 -4.10 -9.92 -5.41
CA LEU A 29 -4.82 -9.15 -4.39
C LEU A 29 -6.07 -8.44 -4.92
N ARG A 30 -6.29 -8.45 -6.24
CA ARG A 30 -7.43 -7.75 -6.86
C ARG A 30 -8.76 -8.29 -6.32
N GLY A 31 -9.64 -7.39 -5.90
CA GLY A 31 -10.94 -7.72 -5.30
C GLY A 31 -10.91 -8.09 -3.81
N LYS A 32 -9.72 -8.27 -3.22
CA LYS A 32 -9.57 -8.52 -1.78
C LYS A 32 -8.95 -7.33 -1.05
N ALA A 33 -7.96 -6.68 -1.65
CA ALA A 33 -7.26 -5.54 -1.08
C ALA A 33 -6.74 -4.59 -2.17
N VAL A 34 -6.48 -3.35 -1.78
CA VAL A 34 -5.84 -2.35 -2.64
C VAL A 34 -4.41 -2.13 -2.16
N VAL A 35 -3.45 -2.23 -3.09
CA VAL A 35 -2.04 -1.98 -2.81
C VAL A 35 -1.70 -0.56 -3.20
N LEU A 36 -1.30 0.26 -2.23
CA LEU A 36 -0.79 1.62 -2.45
C LEU A 36 0.71 1.64 -2.17
N MET A 37 1.48 2.05 -3.18
CA MET A 37 2.91 2.30 -3.04
C MET A 37 3.15 3.82 -3.04
N GLY A 38 4.05 4.30 -2.20
CA GLY A 38 4.34 5.73 -2.10
C GLY A 38 5.71 6.02 -1.52
N LYS A 39 6.17 7.26 -1.72
CA LYS A 39 7.45 7.73 -1.15
C LYS A 39 7.33 7.78 0.38
N ASN A 40 8.30 7.19 1.09
CA ASN A 40 8.31 7.09 2.55
C ASN A 40 8.06 8.42 3.28
N THR A 41 8.60 9.53 2.77
CA THR A 41 8.40 10.86 3.37
C THR A 41 6.94 11.33 3.26
N MET A 42 6.31 11.10 2.11
CA MET A 42 4.91 11.46 1.86
C MET A 42 3.96 10.56 2.65
N MET A 43 4.22 9.25 2.65
CA MET A 43 3.44 8.28 3.41
C MET A 43 3.45 8.60 4.90
N ARG A 44 4.63 8.88 5.48
CA ARG A 44 4.73 9.29 6.89
C ARG A 44 4.00 10.60 7.20
N LYS A 45 4.06 11.60 6.30
CA LYS A 45 3.35 12.87 6.49
C LYS A 45 1.83 12.67 6.44
N ALA A 46 1.34 11.90 5.47
CA ALA A 46 -0.09 11.62 5.33
C ALA A 46 -0.64 10.82 6.52
N ILE A 47 0.06 9.78 6.97
CA ILE A 47 -0.35 8.98 8.12
C ILE A 47 -0.38 9.82 9.40
N ARG A 48 0.64 10.65 9.63
CA ARG A 48 0.67 11.57 10.80
C ARG A 48 -0.39 12.66 10.77
N GLY A 49 -0.88 13.04 9.58
CA GLY A 49 -1.93 14.05 9.44
C GLY A 49 -3.35 13.46 9.42
N HIS A 50 -3.49 12.14 9.49
CA HIS A 50 -4.78 11.43 9.55
C HIS A 50 -4.99 10.64 10.85
N LEU A 51 -3.93 10.47 11.65
CA LEU A 51 -3.99 10.15 13.09
C LEU A 51 -4.24 11.44 13.88
#